data_AF-A0A0C9VNH5-F1
#
_entry.id   AF-A0A0C9VNH5-F1
#
_cell.length_a   1.000
_cell.length_b   1.000
_cell.length_c   1.000
_cell.angle_alpha   90.00
_cell.angle_beta   90.00
_cell.angle_gamma   90.00
#
_symmetry.space_group_name_H-M   'P 1'
#
loop_
_entity.id
_entity.type
_entity.pdbx_description
1 polymer ?
#
loop_
_entity_poly.entity_id
_entity_poly.type
_entity_poly.pdbx_seq_one_letter_code
_entity_poly.pdbx_strand_id
1 'polypeptide(L)' 'RACIGYRFALVEFKCLIFALVRAFEFELAVDPEKIIKKSRIITRPYVVTEIEKGPQLPLKLTPYKGV' A
#
# COMPACT_ATOMS: atom_id res chain seq x y z
N ARG A 1 -24.46 -6.08 2.31
CA ARG A 1 -24.19 -6.74 1.01
C ARG A 1 -22.74 -7.23 1.03
N ALA A 2 -22.46 -8.48 0.70
CA ALA A 2 -21.10 -9.01 0.62
C ALA A 2 -20.51 -8.80 -0.79
N CYS A 3 -19.19 -8.62 -0.90
CA CYS A 3 -18.50 -8.55 -2.18
C CYS A 3 -18.51 -9.91 -2.87
N ILE A 4 -19.17 -10.03 -4.03
CA ILE A 4 -19.23 -11.28 -4.80
C ILE A 4 -17.84 -11.79 -5.23
N GLY A 5 -16.89 -10.88 -5.41
CA GLY A 5 -15.50 -11.18 -5.77
C GLY A 5 -14.54 -11.40 -4.60
N TYR A 6 -15.00 -11.44 -3.35
CA TYR A 6 -14.12 -11.48 -2.17
C TYR A 6 -13.06 -12.60 -2.22
N ARG A 7 -13.45 -13.82 -2.62
CA ARG A 7 -12.51 -14.95 -2.71
C ARG A 7 -11.46 -14.74 -3.79
N PHE A 8 -11.85 -14.15 -4.92
CA PHE A 8 -10.93 -13.82 -6.01
C PHE A 8 -9.94 -12.73 -5.57
N ALA A 9 -10.44 -11.63 -5.00
CA ALA A 9 -9.61 -10.53 -4.49
C ALA A 9 -8.60 -10.99 -3.44
N LEU A 10 -8.97 -11.97 -2.58
CA LEU A 10 -8.03 -12.55 -1.63
C LEU A 10 -6.89 -13.33 -2.29
N VAL A 11 -7.19 -14.14 -3.31
CA VAL A 11 -6.15 -14.90 -4.03
C VAL A 11 -5.23 -13.93 -4.76
N GLU A 12 -5.80 -12.93 -5.44
CA GLU A 12 -5.06 -11.91 -6.16
C GLU A 12 -4.11 -11.12 -5.24
N PHE A 13 -4.61 -10.69 -4.07
CA PHE A 13 -3.79 -9.99 -3.09
C PHE A 13 -2.67 -10.86 -2.51
N LYS A 14 -2.94 -12.15 -2.24
CA LYS A 14 -1.90 -13.09 -1.80
C LYS A 14 -0.80 -13.25 -2.84
N CYS A 15 -1.17 -13.42 -4.11
CA CYS A 15 -0.21 -13.53 -5.21
C CYS A 15 0.62 -12.25 -5.35
N LEU A 16 -0.02 -11.09 -5.29
CA LEU A 16 0.65 -9.78 -5.35
C LEU A 16 1.66 -9.62 -4.22
N ILE A 17 1.24 -9.84 -2.98
CA ILE A 17 2.12 -9.73 -1.81
C ILE A 17 3.28 -10.72 -1.90
N PHE A 18 3.02 -11.99 -2.23
CA PHE A 18 4.07 -13.00 -2.39
C PHE A 18 5.13 -12.60 -3.43
N ALA A 19 4.70 -12.08 -4.59
CA ALA A 19 5.62 -11.64 -5.63
C ALA A 19 6.44 -10.42 -5.17
N LEU A 20 5.78 -9.43 -4.57
CA LEU A 20 6.39 -8.16 -4.18
C LEU A 20 7.40 -8.31 -3.04
N VAL A 21 7.04 -8.98 -1.94
CA VAL A 21 7.90 -9.08 -0.74
C VAL A 21 9.14 -9.95 -0.96
N ARG A 22 9.12 -10.84 -1.95
CA ARG A 22 10.31 -11.61 -2.32
C ARG A 22 11.22 -10.89 -3.30
N ALA A 23 10.70 -9.90 -4.03
CA ALA A 23 11.44 -9.18 -5.04
C ALA A 23 12.06 -7.87 -4.50
N PHE A 24 11.45 -7.26 -3.47
CA PHE A 24 11.84 -5.93 -3.00
C PHE A 24 11.84 -5.80 -1.49
N GLU A 25 12.72 -4.94 -0.99
CA GLU A 25 12.63 -4.32 0.33
C GLU A 25 11.84 -3.00 0.21
N PHE A 26 10.99 -2.74 1.19
CA PHE A 26 10.07 -1.60 1.19
C PHE A 26 10.39 -0.65 2.35
N GLU A 27 10.61 0.61 2.03
CA GLU A 27 10.74 1.70 2.99
C GLU A 27 9.72 2.79 2.68
N LEU A 28 9.27 3.55 3.69
CA LEU A 28 8.48 4.75 3.41
C LEU A 28 9.39 5.82 2.79
N ALA A 29 8.95 6.42 1.69
CA ALA A 29 9.70 7.52 1.06
C ALA A 29 9.48 8.87 1.76
N VAL A 30 8.66 8.89 2.80
CA VAL A 30 8.37 10.04 3.66
C VAL A 30 8.40 9.60 5.12
N ASP A 31 8.53 10.57 6.03
CA ASP A 31 8.40 10.31 7.46
C ASP A 31 7.05 9.64 7.78
N PRO A 32 7.02 8.52 8.53
CA PRO A 32 5.79 7.85 8.94
C PRO A 32 4.75 8.81 9.55
N GLU A 33 5.18 9.82 10.30
CA GLU A 33 4.28 10.79 10.95
C GLU A 33 3.51 11.67 9.94
N LYS A 34 4.03 11.80 8.72
CA LYS A 34 3.39 12.55 7.63
C LYS A 34 2.29 11.75 6.93
N ILE A 35 2.11 10.47 7.25
CA ILE A 35 1.10 9.60 6.66
C ILE A 35 -0.12 9.53 7.57
N ILE A 36 -1.25 10.03 7.07
CA ILE A 36 -2.53 10.00 7.79
C ILE A 36 -3.53 9.10 7.09
N LYS A 37 -4.47 8.56 7.86
CA LYS A 37 -5.59 7.77 7.35
C LYS A 37 -6.81 8.67 7.22
N LYS A 38 -7.41 8.72 6.03
CA LYS A 38 -8.69 9.41 5.81
C LYS A 38 -9.76 8.37 5.46
N SER A 39 -10.79 8.29 6.30
CA SER A 39 -11.91 7.36 6.10
C SER A 39 -13.09 8.09 5.45
N ARG A 40 -13.62 7.52 4.36
CA ARG A 40 -14.91 7.90 3.75
C ARG A 40 -15.71 6.62 3.51
N ILE A 41 -15.90 6.22 2.25
CA ILE A 41 -16.47 4.90 1.90
C ILE A 41 -15.45 3.79 2.17
N ILE A 42 -14.17 4.09 1.94
CA ILE A 42 -13.03 3.25 2.28
C ILE A 42 -11.95 4.10 2.95
N THR A 43 -11.08 3.47 3.72
CA THR A 43 -9.93 4.13 4.35
C THR A 43 -8.75 4.14 3.38
N ARG A 44 -8.19 5.32 3.12
CA ARG A 44 -7.01 5.49 2.27
C ARG A 44 -5.92 6.30 2.99
N PRO A 45 -4.64 6.04 2.70
CA PRO A 45 -3.55 6.87 3.19
C PRO A 45 -3.45 8.18 2.40
N TYR A 46 -3.00 9.23 3.07
CA TYR A 46 -2.69 10.54 2.51
C TYR A 46 -1.40 11.05 3.14
N VAL A 47 -0.67 11.88 2.39
CA VAL A 47 0.45 12.66 2.92
C VAL A 47 -0.06 14.02 3.37
N VAL A 48 0.18 14.40 4.63
CA VAL A 48 -0.37 15.61 5.26
C VAL A 48 -0.07 16.88 4.45
N THR A 49 1.14 16.99 3.91
CA THR A 49 1.58 18.16 3.15
C THR A 49 1.09 18.17 1.69
N GLU A 50 0.45 17.09 1.22
CA GLU A 50 0.09 16.90 -0.18
C GLU A 50 -1.34 16.39 -0.36
N ILE A 51 -2.26 16.82 0.51
CA ILE A 51 -3.66 16.37 0.49
C ILE A 51 -4.32 16.62 -0.87
N GLU A 52 -3.99 17.74 -1.51
CA GLU A 52 -4.52 18.13 -2.83
C GLU A 52 -4.10 17.18 -3.96
N LYS A 53 -3.00 16.43 -3.80
CA LYS A 53 -2.57 15.40 -4.76
C LYS A 53 -3.38 14.10 -4.68
N GLY A 54 -4.29 13.99 -3.71
CA GLY A 54 -5.14 12.82 -3.53
C GLY A 54 -4.50 11.73 -2.65
N PRO A 55 -5.15 10.54 -2.56
CA PRO A 55 -4.67 9.43 -1.73
C PRO A 55 -3.37 8.83 -2.28
N GLN A 56 -2.38 8.66 -1.41
CA GLN A 56 -1.07 8.15 -1.78
C GLN A 56 -0.34 7.52 -0.59
N LEU A 57 0.54 6.58 -0.90
CA LEU A 57 1.49 5.97 0.03
C LEU A 57 2.87 5.92 -0.66
N PRO A 58 3.70 6.96 -0.55
CA PRO A 58 5.01 6.98 -1.17
C PRO A 58 5.92 5.90 -0.56
N LEU A 59 6.42 5.00 -1.41
CA LEU A 59 7.32 3.92 -1.02
C LEU A 59 8.62 4.01 -1.81
N LYS A 60 9.73 3.71 -1.15
CA LYS A 60 11.03 3.46 -1.76
C LYS A 60 11.21 1.94 -1.82
N LEU A 61 11.49 1.45 -3.03
CA LEU A 61 11.68 0.02 -3.30
C LEU A 61 13.14 -0.23 -3.66
N THR A 62 13.74 -1.24 -3.04
CA THR A 62 15.09 -1.70 -3.36
C THR A 62 15.03 -3.18 -3.74
N PRO A 63 15.62 -3.64 -4.86
CA PRO A 63 15.64 -5.07 -5.18
C PRO A 63 16.22 -5.90 -4.04
N TYR A 64 15.49 -6.93 -3.62
CA TYR A 64 15.94 -7.83 -2.54
C TYR A 64 17.12 -8.66 -3.05
N LYS A 65 18.31 -8.40 -2.52
CA LYS A 65 19.52 -9.17 -2.75
C LYS A 65 19.68 -10.11 -1.56
N GLY A 66 18.99 -11.24 -1.58
CA GLY A 66 19.06 -12.22 -0.49
C GLY A 66 20.51 -12.50 -0.06
N VAL A 67 20.70 -12.71 1.25
CA VAL A 67 21.95 -13.21 1.84
C VAL A 67 22.28 -14.59 1.27
#